data_AF-K3WUT1-F1
#
_entry.id   AF-K3WUT1-F1
#
_cell.length_a   1.000
_cell.length_b   1.000
_cell.length_c   1.000
_cell.angle_alpha   90.00
_cell.angle_beta   90.00
_cell.angle_gamma   90.00
#
_symmetry.space_group_name_H-M   'P 1'
#
loop_
_entity.id
_entity.type
_entity.pdbx_description
1 polymer ?
#
loop_
_entity_poly.entity_id
_entity_poly.type
_entity_poly.pdbx_seq_one_letter_code
_entity_poly.pdbx_strand_id
1 'polypeptide(L)'
;MATPYSLQEVAEIGDLIERATAEHLTEPEWQLNIAICDIANSNHAIGEDIVRALQKKLRSESPRTVLQTLVLIETVVKNGPKSIHTQIGTRAFLNDIAALTDGSLGFDVQNQSLLLIKQWADAFSGSALTAFQDMYRQLKLQGVEFPESENDVPIFTPPPSSVAAPALSTTSSFRMDPRAGGTSAGSSSSKRTREQQIEKLHLDLQVVMEKITQFRDIWTSGTSGEELEDVLDFLRQCQPRMNTLIEGGIMGKIDEKTLEKCLTINDHLIKALEESRPSSSSQNADLMSFDSPPRASRKSDLSNGMDRLNLQESNRSNSEDGDTVSV
;
A
#
# COMPACT_ATOMS: atom_id res chain seq x y z
N MET A 1 -38.58 -19.89 -2.04
CA MET A 1 -38.05 -21.24 -1.72
C MET A 1 -36.68 -21.32 -2.34
N ALA A 2 -35.63 -21.48 -1.53
CA ALA A 2 -34.30 -21.78 -2.07
C ALA A 2 -34.37 -23.17 -2.73
N THR A 3 -33.97 -23.28 -3.99
CA THR A 3 -33.79 -24.58 -4.64
C THR A 3 -32.76 -25.36 -3.85
N PRO A 4 -33.07 -26.57 -3.34
CA PRO A 4 -32.09 -27.40 -2.68
C PRO A 4 -31.04 -27.80 -3.72
N TYR A 5 -29.78 -27.46 -3.46
CA TYR A 5 -28.67 -27.98 -4.25
C TYR A 5 -28.52 -29.48 -3.96
N SER A 6 -28.04 -30.21 -4.95
CA SER A 6 -27.88 -31.65 -4.90
C SER A 6 -26.68 -32.06 -4.04
N LEU A 7 -26.73 -33.24 -3.43
CA LEU A 7 -25.57 -33.82 -2.73
C LEU A 7 -24.35 -33.99 -3.65
N GLN A 8 -24.59 -34.10 -4.95
CA GLN A 8 -23.56 -34.16 -5.98
C GLN A 8 -22.77 -32.84 -6.04
N GLU A 9 -23.45 -31.69 -6.04
CA GLU A 9 -22.79 -30.37 -6.03
C GLU A 9 -21.94 -30.16 -4.77
N VAL A 10 -22.38 -30.68 -3.62
CA VAL A 10 -21.62 -30.64 -2.36
C VAL A 10 -20.34 -31.49 -2.45
N ALA A 11 -20.43 -32.67 -3.05
CA ALA A 11 -19.26 -33.53 -3.25
C ALA A 11 -18.27 -32.90 -4.23
N GLU A 12 -18.78 -32.32 -5.32
CA GLU A 12 -17.97 -31.64 -6.34
C GLU A 12 -17.24 -30.42 -5.78
N ILE A 13 -17.92 -29.57 -4.99
CA ILE A 13 -17.25 -28.42 -4.37
C ILE A 13 -16.21 -28.86 -3.33
N GLY A 14 -16.47 -29.96 -2.62
CA GLY A 14 -15.50 -30.59 -1.73
C GLY A 14 -14.22 -31.02 -2.46
N ASP A 15 -14.35 -31.71 -3.60
CA ASP A 15 -13.21 -32.12 -4.44
C ASP A 15 -12.41 -30.92 -4.96
N LEU A 16 -13.10 -29.87 -5.43
CA LEU A 16 -12.45 -28.65 -5.88
C LEU A 16 -11.63 -28.00 -4.77
N ILE A 17 -12.18 -27.90 -3.56
CA ILE A 17 -11.48 -27.36 -2.40
C ILE A 17 -10.30 -28.24 -2.01
N GLU A 18 -10.46 -29.57 -1.99
CA GLU A 18 -9.38 -30.51 -1.70
C GLU A 18 -8.20 -30.35 -2.66
N ARG A 19 -8.48 -30.21 -3.96
CA ARG A 19 -7.47 -29.99 -5.00
C ARG A 19 -6.83 -28.62 -4.92
N ALA A 20 -7.60 -27.56 -4.68
CA ALA A 20 -7.11 -26.19 -4.54
C ALA A 20 -6.20 -26.00 -3.31
N THR A 21 -6.30 -26.90 -2.32
CA THR A 21 -5.56 -26.84 -1.06
C THR A 21 -4.71 -28.09 -0.82
N ALA A 22 -4.34 -28.77 -1.90
CA ALA A 22 -3.54 -29.97 -1.84
C ALA A 22 -2.13 -29.67 -1.33
N GLU A 23 -1.60 -30.55 -0.48
CA GLU A 23 -0.31 -30.34 0.20
C GLU A 23 0.89 -30.22 -0.76
N HIS A 24 0.82 -30.86 -1.94
CA HIS A 24 1.89 -30.83 -2.93
C HIS A 24 1.98 -29.50 -3.70
N LEU A 25 1.03 -28.58 -3.52
CA LEU A 25 1.03 -27.29 -4.19
C LEU A 25 2.12 -26.39 -3.61
N THR A 26 3.01 -25.92 -4.49
CA THR A 26 3.99 -24.87 -4.15
C THR A 26 3.38 -23.48 -4.22
N GLU A 27 2.43 -23.28 -5.14
CA GLU A 27 1.77 -22.00 -5.42
C GLU A 27 0.25 -22.16 -5.42
N PRO A 28 -0.51 -21.07 -5.21
CA PRO A 28 -1.97 -21.12 -5.28
C PRO A 28 -2.50 -21.55 -6.64
N GLU A 29 -3.46 -22.47 -6.65
CA GLU A 29 -4.17 -22.85 -7.86
C GLU A 29 -5.25 -21.81 -8.15
N TRP A 30 -4.84 -20.73 -8.82
CA TRP A 30 -5.73 -19.58 -9.09
C TRP A 30 -6.95 -19.94 -9.92
N GLN A 31 -6.85 -20.91 -10.83
CA GLN A 31 -7.96 -21.29 -11.68
C GLN A 31 -9.07 -21.96 -10.85
N LEU A 32 -8.71 -22.86 -9.92
CA LEU A 32 -9.63 -23.47 -8.98
C LEU A 32 -10.17 -22.44 -7.97
N ASN A 33 -9.31 -21.56 -7.45
CA ASN A 33 -9.74 -20.54 -6.48
C ASN A 33 -10.82 -19.61 -7.07
N ILE A 34 -10.66 -19.20 -8.33
CA ILE A 34 -11.66 -18.37 -9.03
C ILE A 34 -12.91 -19.19 -9.36
N ALA A 35 -12.77 -20.44 -9.82
CA ALA A 35 -13.93 -21.31 -10.07
C ALA A 35 -14.79 -21.51 -8.80
N ILE A 36 -14.16 -21.66 -7.63
CA ILE A 36 -14.87 -21.75 -6.34
C ILE A 36 -15.61 -20.44 -6.03
N CYS A 37 -15.01 -19.28 -6.33
CA CYS A 37 -15.71 -17.98 -6.19
C CYS A 37 -16.92 -17.88 -7.12
N ASP A 38 -16.80 -18.34 -8.37
CA ASP A 38 -17.90 -18.32 -9.34
C ASP A 38 -19.06 -19.21 -8.88
N ILE A 39 -18.77 -20.38 -8.31
CA ILE A 39 -19.77 -21.27 -7.70
C ILE A 39 -20.43 -20.59 -6.51
N ALA A 40 -19.65 -19.98 -5.61
CA ALA A 40 -20.19 -19.28 -4.44
C ALA A 40 -21.15 -18.15 -4.83
N ASN A 41 -20.84 -17.40 -5.91
CA ASN A 41 -21.67 -16.31 -6.42
C ASN A 41 -22.89 -16.77 -7.21
N SER A 42 -22.80 -17.89 -7.93
CA SER A 42 -23.92 -18.43 -8.70
C SER A 42 -24.93 -19.19 -7.83
N ASN A 43 -24.48 -19.80 -6.73
CA ASN A 43 -25.31 -20.55 -5.81
C ASN A 43 -25.00 -20.22 -4.35
N HIS A 44 -25.63 -19.17 -3.82
CA HIS A 44 -25.39 -18.73 -2.44
C HIS A 44 -25.74 -19.78 -1.37
N ALA A 45 -26.59 -20.77 -1.70
CA ALA A 45 -27.02 -21.80 -0.77
C ALA A 45 -25.89 -22.81 -0.45
N ILE A 46 -24.93 -23.00 -1.36
CA ILE A 46 -23.76 -23.86 -1.14
C ILE A 46 -22.67 -23.19 -0.30
N GLY A 47 -22.81 -21.90 -0.01
CA GLY A 47 -21.80 -21.13 0.71
C GLY A 47 -21.48 -21.70 2.08
N GLU A 48 -22.44 -22.36 2.74
CA GLU A 48 -22.19 -23.04 4.02
C GLU A 48 -21.26 -24.24 3.90
N ASP A 49 -21.44 -25.07 2.88
CA ASP A 49 -20.56 -26.21 2.67
C ASP A 49 -19.16 -25.78 2.24
N ILE A 50 -19.04 -24.71 1.46
CA ILE A 50 -17.74 -24.09 1.13
C ILE A 50 -17.01 -23.69 2.42
N VAL A 51 -17.66 -22.88 3.28
CA VAL A 51 -17.02 -22.39 4.50
C VAL A 51 -16.68 -23.54 5.45
N ARG A 52 -17.56 -24.55 5.56
CA ARG A 52 -17.31 -25.74 6.39
C ARG A 52 -16.11 -26.56 5.88
N ALA A 53 -15.98 -26.73 4.57
CA ALA A 53 -14.85 -27.43 3.96
C ALA A 53 -13.53 -26.64 4.17
N LEU A 54 -13.54 -25.32 3.99
CA LEU A 54 -12.38 -24.46 4.29
C LEU A 54 -11.98 -24.54 5.76
N GLN A 55 -12.95 -24.48 6.67
CA GLN A 55 -12.71 -24.58 8.12
C GLN A 55 -12.07 -25.92 8.50
N LYS A 56 -12.50 -27.02 7.88
CA LYS A 56 -11.86 -28.34 8.06
C LYS A 56 -10.38 -28.32 7.64
N LYS A 57 -10.05 -27.61 6.54
CA LYS A 57 -8.68 -27.56 6.00
C LYS A 57 -7.75 -26.65 6.80
N LEU A 58 -8.29 -25.60 7.46
CA LEU A 58 -7.54 -24.80 8.43
C LEU A 58 -7.01 -25.61 9.63
N ARG A 59 -7.67 -26.72 9.97
CA ARG A 59 -7.29 -27.61 11.08
C ARG A 59 -6.30 -28.70 10.67
N SER A 60 -5.72 -28.61 9.47
CA SER A 60 -4.68 -29.52 9.01
C SER A 60 -3.37 -29.26 9.76
N GLU A 61 -2.60 -30.32 10.01
CA GLU A 61 -1.24 -30.21 10.55
C GLU A 61 -0.21 -29.83 9.47
N SER A 62 -0.60 -29.83 8.18
CA SER A 62 0.30 -29.49 7.08
C SER A 62 0.33 -27.97 6.86
N PRO A 63 1.49 -27.30 7.03
CA PRO A 63 1.62 -25.87 6.77
C PRO A 63 1.24 -25.49 5.35
N ARG A 64 1.55 -26.35 4.37
CA ARG A 64 1.23 -26.11 2.96
C ARG A 64 -0.28 -26.11 2.73
N THR A 65 -0.99 -27.11 3.23
CA THR A 65 -2.47 -27.15 3.13
C THR A 65 -3.09 -25.95 3.82
N VAL A 66 -2.63 -25.59 5.01
CA VAL A 66 -3.16 -24.42 5.74
C VAL A 66 -2.90 -23.13 4.97
N LEU A 67 -1.69 -22.92 4.44
CA LEU A 67 -1.34 -21.71 3.69
C LEU A 67 -2.19 -21.57 2.41
N GLN A 68 -2.33 -22.64 1.61
CA GLN A 68 -3.19 -22.61 0.43
C GLN A 68 -4.67 -22.36 0.81
N THR A 69 -5.11 -22.90 1.94
CA THR A 69 -6.46 -22.66 2.47
C THR A 69 -6.65 -21.19 2.86
N LEU A 70 -5.68 -20.56 3.52
CA LEU A 70 -5.72 -19.13 3.88
C LEU A 70 -5.80 -18.25 2.62
N VAL A 71 -5.05 -18.56 1.56
CA VAL A 71 -5.11 -17.83 0.28
C VAL A 71 -6.48 -18.01 -0.40
N LEU A 72 -7.03 -19.22 -0.39
CA LEU A 72 -8.37 -19.47 -0.92
C LEU A 72 -9.43 -18.72 -0.11
N ILE A 73 -9.37 -18.74 1.22
CA ILE A 73 -10.28 -17.98 2.08
C ILE A 73 -10.20 -16.47 1.76
N GLU A 74 -9.00 -15.91 1.65
CA GLU A 74 -8.82 -14.51 1.24
C GLU A 74 -9.52 -14.21 -0.07
N THR A 75 -9.37 -15.11 -1.05
CA THR A 75 -9.94 -14.97 -2.39
C THR A 75 -11.47 -15.01 -2.34
N VAL A 76 -12.06 -15.95 -1.61
CA VAL A 76 -13.52 -16.07 -1.48
C VAL A 76 -14.09 -14.91 -0.64
N VAL A 77 -13.39 -14.38 0.37
CA VAL A 77 -13.84 -13.17 1.10
C VAL A 77 -13.79 -11.92 0.21
N LYS A 78 -12.83 -11.83 -0.72
CA LYS A 78 -12.72 -10.68 -1.63
C LYS A 78 -13.75 -10.70 -2.75
N ASN A 79 -14.11 -11.87 -3.24
CA ASN A 79 -14.93 -12.03 -4.45
C ASN A 79 -16.30 -12.66 -4.20
N GLY A 80 -16.53 -13.22 -3.02
CA GLY A 80 -17.73 -13.98 -2.69
C GLY A 80 -18.92 -13.12 -2.25
N PRO A 81 -20.11 -13.73 -2.12
CA PRO A 81 -21.30 -13.04 -1.69
C PRO A 81 -21.30 -12.77 -0.19
N LYS A 82 -22.16 -11.84 0.25
CA LYS A 82 -22.32 -11.48 1.69
C LYS A 82 -22.60 -12.69 2.60
N SER A 83 -23.22 -13.75 2.10
CA SER A 83 -23.48 -14.98 2.87
C SER A 83 -22.18 -15.65 3.32
N ILE A 84 -21.11 -15.61 2.52
CA ILE A 84 -19.78 -16.09 2.91
C ILE A 84 -19.21 -15.21 4.02
N HIS A 85 -19.30 -13.88 3.87
CA HIS A 85 -18.75 -12.94 4.86
C HIS A 85 -19.39 -13.14 6.24
N THR A 86 -20.71 -13.34 6.29
CA THR A 86 -21.43 -13.60 7.55
C THR A 86 -20.96 -14.88 8.23
N GLN A 87 -20.63 -15.93 7.46
CA GLN A 87 -20.20 -17.21 8.02
C GLN A 87 -18.74 -17.20 8.48
N ILE A 88 -17.86 -16.58 7.69
CA ILE A 88 -16.45 -16.37 8.05
C ILE A 88 -16.33 -15.40 9.23
N GLY A 89 -17.20 -14.39 9.30
CA GLY A 89 -17.31 -13.44 10.40
C GLY A 89 -17.95 -14.02 11.67
N THR A 90 -17.93 -15.34 11.87
CA THR A 90 -18.33 -15.96 13.13
C THR A 90 -17.13 -16.11 14.05
N ARG A 91 -17.36 -16.01 15.37
CA ARG A 91 -16.29 -16.18 16.37
C ARG A 91 -15.62 -17.55 16.26
N ALA A 92 -16.39 -18.59 15.92
CA ALA A 92 -15.86 -19.94 15.75
C ALA A 92 -14.85 -20.04 14.60
N PHE A 93 -15.18 -19.49 13.43
CA PHE A 93 -14.28 -19.50 12.27
C PHE A 93 -13.04 -18.62 12.52
N LEU A 94 -13.23 -17.43 13.08
CA LEU A 94 -12.11 -16.52 13.40
C LEU A 94 -11.17 -17.08 14.48
N ASN A 95 -11.68 -17.87 15.43
CA ASN A 95 -10.82 -18.56 16.40
C ASN A 95 -9.90 -19.58 15.73
N ASP A 96 -10.37 -20.28 14.69
CA ASP A 96 -9.52 -21.24 13.96
C ASP A 96 -8.37 -20.50 13.23
N ILE A 97 -8.60 -19.31 12.68
CA ILE A 97 -7.54 -18.48 12.09
C ILE A 97 -6.64 -17.88 13.18
N ALA A 98 -7.21 -17.42 14.29
CA ALA A 98 -6.45 -16.86 15.40
C ALA A 98 -5.49 -17.90 16.01
N ALA A 99 -5.88 -19.17 16.06
CA ALA A 99 -5.00 -20.25 16.53
C ALA A 99 -3.73 -20.39 15.68
N LEU A 100 -3.78 -20.04 14.39
CA LEU A 100 -2.65 -20.10 13.47
C LEU A 100 -1.64 -18.95 13.67
N THR A 101 -1.96 -17.98 14.53
CA THR A 101 -1.10 -16.81 14.79
C THR A 101 0.01 -17.09 15.80
N ASP A 102 0.05 -18.28 16.41
CA ASP A 102 1.07 -18.67 17.39
C ASP A 102 2.43 -19.06 16.78
N GLY A 103 2.49 -19.22 15.46
CA GLY A 103 3.72 -19.59 14.74
C GLY A 103 4.02 -21.09 14.72
N SER A 104 3.18 -21.94 15.30
CA SER A 104 3.40 -23.39 15.41
C SER A 104 3.53 -24.11 14.06
N LEU A 105 2.86 -23.61 13.02
CA LEU A 105 2.93 -24.12 11.65
C LEU A 105 3.91 -23.35 10.75
N GLY A 106 4.72 -22.45 11.31
CA GLY A 106 5.73 -21.69 10.57
C GLY A 106 5.34 -20.25 10.27
N PHE A 107 6.36 -19.46 9.91
CA PHE A 107 6.26 -18.01 9.74
C PHE A 107 5.24 -17.59 8.68
N ASP A 108 5.21 -18.25 7.52
CA ASP A 108 4.31 -17.86 6.43
C ASP A 108 2.83 -18.00 6.81
N VAL A 109 2.47 -19.08 7.50
CA VAL A 109 1.11 -19.33 7.99
C VAL A 109 0.73 -18.29 9.05
N GLN A 110 1.63 -18.01 9.99
CA GLN A 110 1.43 -16.99 11.01
C GLN A 110 1.23 -15.60 10.39
N ASN A 111 2.14 -15.19 9.51
CA ASN A 111 2.12 -13.89 8.86
C ASN A 111 0.84 -13.70 8.03
N GLN A 112 0.48 -14.70 7.22
CA GLN A 112 -0.75 -14.65 6.41
C GLN A 112 -2.00 -14.57 7.30
N SER A 113 -2.06 -15.34 8.39
CA SER A 113 -3.20 -15.32 9.32
C SER A 113 -3.37 -13.95 10.00
N LEU A 114 -2.26 -13.36 10.48
CA LEU A 114 -2.25 -12.02 11.05
C LEU A 114 -2.68 -10.95 10.04
N LEU A 115 -2.16 -11.06 8.81
CA LEU A 115 -2.50 -10.14 7.73
C LEU A 115 -4.00 -10.18 7.41
N LEU A 116 -4.60 -11.37 7.30
CA LEU A 116 -6.04 -11.51 7.05
C LEU A 116 -6.89 -10.91 8.16
N ILE A 117 -6.57 -11.22 9.43
CA ILE A 117 -7.32 -10.68 10.58
C ILE A 117 -7.28 -9.15 10.57
N LYS A 118 -6.11 -8.55 10.34
CA LYS A 118 -5.96 -7.10 10.25
C LYS A 118 -6.77 -6.52 9.08
N GLN A 119 -6.56 -7.06 7.87
CA GLN A 119 -7.23 -6.57 6.66
C GLN A 119 -8.75 -6.64 6.78
N TRP A 120 -9.30 -7.72 7.36
CA TRP A 120 -10.75 -7.85 7.54
C TRP A 120 -11.29 -6.95 8.65
N ALA A 121 -10.54 -6.74 9.74
CA ALA A 121 -10.93 -5.77 10.76
C ALA A 121 -11.07 -4.35 10.19
N ASP A 122 -10.17 -3.97 9.28
CA ASP A 122 -10.22 -2.69 8.57
C ASP A 122 -11.36 -2.66 7.54
N ALA A 123 -11.44 -3.67 6.67
CA ALA A 123 -12.40 -3.73 5.57
C ALA A 123 -13.87 -3.83 6.03
N PHE A 124 -14.13 -4.51 7.14
CA PHE A 124 -15.46 -4.66 7.73
C PHE A 124 -15.72 -3.69 8.88
N SER A 125 -14.88 -2.67 9.04
CA SER A 125 -15.06 -1.64 10.05
C SER A 125 -16.37 -0.87 9.87
N GLY A 126 -17.13 -0.72 10.95
CA GLY A 126 -18.46 -0.08 10.92
C GLY A 126 -19.56 -0.94 10.29
N SER A 127 -19.27 -2.18 9.87
CA SER A 127 -20.29 -3.13 9.43
C SER A 127 -20.95 -3.85 10.62
N ALA A 128 -22.03 -4.58 10.38
CA ALA A 128 -22.66 -5.44 11.40
C ALA A 128 -21.81 -6.68 11.75
N LEU A 129 -20.74 -6.98 10.99
CA LEU A 129 -19.84 -8.12 11.21
C LEU A 129 -18.73 -7.75 12.21
N THR A 130 -19.11 -7.38 13.43
CA THR A 130 -18.17 -6.84 14.44
C THR A 130 -17.11 -7.85 14.89
N ALA A 131 -17.37 -9.15 14.70
CA ALA A 131 -16.46 -10.21 15.12
C ALA A 131 -15.05 -10.09 14.53
N PHE A 132 -14.91 -9.56 13.31
CA PHE A 132 -13.59 -9.29 12.71
C PHE A 132 -12.78 -8.28 13.53
N GLN A 133 -13.42 -7.17 13.91
CA GLN A 133 -12.80 -6.13 14.74
C GLN A 133 -12.52 -6.61 16.16
N ASP A 134 -13.46 -7.36 16.73
CA ASP A 134 -13.32 -7.90 18.08
C ASP A 134 -12.16 -8.90 18.17
N MET A 135 -11.98 -9.75 17.14
CA MET A 135 -10.85 -10.68 17.07
C MET A 135 -9.52 -9.94 16.97
N TYR A 136 -9.41 -8.96 16.07
CA TYR A 136 -8.21 -8.13 15.94
C TYR A 136 -7.85 -7.42 17.26
N ARG A 137 -8.84 -6.79 17.92
CA ARG A 137 -8.64 -6.12 19.21
C ARG A 137 -8.23 -7.11 20.31
N GLN A 138 -8.83 -8.29 20.33
CA GLN A 138 -8.50 -9.34 21.28
C GLN A 138 -7.03 -9.77 21.16
N LEU A 139 -6.56 -10.04 19.93
CA LEU A 139 -5.17 -10.42 19.70
C LEU A 139 -4.19 -9.29 20.06
N LYS A 140 -4.52 -8.04 19.74
CA LYS A 140 -3.74 -6.87 20.18
C LYS A 140 -3.64 -6.77 21.70
N LEU A 141 -4.74 -7.02 22.43
CA LEU A 141 -4.73 -7.05 23.90
C LEU A 141 -3.89 -8.20 24.46
N GLN A 142 -3.75 -9.30 23.72
CA GLN A 142 -2.88 -10.42 24.07
C GLN A 142 -1.40 -10.14 23.73
N GLY A 143 -1.06 -8.96 23.19
CA GLY A 143 0.30 -8.59 22.84
C GLY A 143 0.77 -9.12 21.49
N VAL A 144 -0.14 -9.63 20.66
CA VAL A 144 0.21 -10.10 19.31
C VAL A 144 0.57 -8.90 18.43
N GLU A 145 1.78 -8.92 17.89
CA GLU A 145 2.23 -7.95 16.89
C GLU A 145 1.66 -8.33 15.51
N PHE A 146 1.22 -7.33 14.77
CA PHE A 146 0.63 -7.52 13.45
C PHE A 146 1.56 -6.92 12.40
N PRO A 147 1.74 -7.58 11.24
CA PRO A 147 2.59 -7.07 10.19
C PRO A 147 2.07 -5.72 9.68
N GLU A 148 3.00 -4.85 9.32
CA GLU A 148 2.67 -3.64 8.55
C GLU A 148 2.13 -4.07 7.18
N SER A 149 1.02 -3.47 6.75
CA SER A 149 0.26 -3.95 5.61
C SER A 149 1.13 -3.91 4.33
N GLU A 150 1.23 -5.01 3.59
CA GLU A 150 2.11 -5.16 2.41
C GLU A 150 1.79 -4.24 1.22
N ASN A 151 0.72 -3.43 1.30
CA ASN A 151 0.29 -2.54 0.21
C ASN A 151 0.90 -1.13 0.26
N ASP A 152 1.89 -0.88 1.12
CA ASP A 152 2.29 0.48 1.46
C ASP A 152 3.79 0.78 1.26
N VAL A 153 4.53 -0.08 0.56
CA VAL A 153 5.87 0.28 0.06
C VAL A 153 5.67 1.22 -1.14
N PRO A 154 6.09 2.50 -1.06
CA PRO A 154 5.98 3.42 -2.18
C PRO A 154 6.73 2.85 -3.39
N ILE A 155 6.05 2.72 -4.52
CA ILE A 155 6.65 2.23 -5.76
C ILE A 155 7.69 3.27 -6.24
N PHE A 156 8.95 3.01 -5.94
CA PHE A 156 10.08 3.63 -6.63
C PHE A 156 10.34 2.80 -7.90
N THR A 157 10.19 3.42 -9.06
CA THR A 157 10.42 2.92 -10.42
C THR A 157 11.09 4.07 -11.17
N PRO A 158 12.43 4.20 -11.17
CA PRO A 158 13.10 5.32 -11.82
C PRO A 158 12.61 5.47 -13.27
N PRO A 159 12.53 6.71 -13.80
CA PRO A 159 12.15 6.93 -15.19
C PRO A 159 13.10 6.14 -16.12
N PRO A 160 12.62 5.64 -17.27
CA PRO A 160 13.45 4.90 -18.20
C PRO A 160 14.63 5.77 -18.63
N SER A 161 15.85 5.33 -18.31
CA SER A 161 17.06 5.94 -18.87
C SER A 161 17.02 5.77 -20.38
N SER A 162 16.93 6.89 -21.08
CA SER A 162 17.10 6.99 -22.52
C SER A 162 18.54 6.62 -22.89
N VAL A 163 18.82 5.33 -22.98
CA VAL A 163 19.99 4.81 -23.70
C VAL A 163 19.50 3.83 -24.75
N ALA A 164 19.42 4.34 -25.97
CA ALA A 164 19.18 3.58 -27.17
C ALA A 164 20.30 2.54 -27.36
N ALA A 165 19.98 1.26 -27.19
CA ALA A 165 20.79 0.17 -27.71
C ALA A 165 20.27 -0.20 -29.12
N PRO A 166 21.15 -0.39 -30.13
CA PRO A 166 20.70 -0.67 -31.48
C PRO A 166 20.26 -2.13 -31.59
N ALA A 167 18.96 -2.35 -31.79
CA ALA A 167 18.43 -3.65 -32.19
C ALA A 167 18.78 -3.89 -33.67
N LEU A 168 19.74 -4.77 -33.93
CA LEU A 168 20.04 -5.28 -35.26
C LEU A 168 18.92 -6.24 -35.70
N SER A 169 18.29 -5.86 -36.80
CA SER A 169 17.26 -6.59 -37.54
C SER A 169 17.70 -7.99 -37.93
N THR A 170 16.83 -8.98 -37.72
CA THR A 170 16.78 -10.16 -38.60
C THR A 170 15.34 -10.45 -38.95
N THR A 171 15.05 -10.19 -40.21
CA THR A 171 13.88 -10.54 -41.00
C THR A 171 13.55 -12.02 -40.94
N SER A 172 12.29 -12.36 -40.64
CA SER A 172 11.63 -13.50 -41.28
C SER A 172 10.13 -13.21 -41.38
N SER A 173 9.71 -12.90 -42.59
CA SER A 173 8.33 -12.68 -43.02
C SER A 173 7.58 -14.00 -43.06
N PHE A 174 6.48 -14.15 -42.31
CA PHE A 174 5.35 -14.97 -42.76
C PHE A 174 4.02 -14.31 -42.37
N ARG A 175 3.05 -14.50 -43.27
CA ARG A 175 1.91 -13.64 -43.58
C ARG A 175 0.73 -13.76 -42.60
N MET A 176 -0.05 -12.68 -42.56
CA MET A 176 -1.38 -12.54 -41.97
C MET A 176 -2.44 -13.42 -42.66
N ASP A 177 -3.35 -13.99 -41.87
CA ASP A 177 -4.75 -14.20 -42.24
C ASP A 177 -5.63 -14.02 -40.97
N PRO A 178 -6.75 -13.25 -40.99
CA PRO A 178 -7.46 -12.82 -39.79
C PRO A 178 -8.76 -13.60 -39.57
N ARG A 179 -8.94 -14.25 -38.41
CA ARG A 179 -10.28 -14.64 -37.95
C ARG A 179 -10.41 -14.84 -36.44
N ALA A 180 -11.17 -13.92 -35.85
CA ALA A 180 -12.02 -14.04 -34.65
C ALA A 180 -11.39 -14.30 -33.27
N GLY A 181 -11.74 -13.41 -32.31
CA GLY A 181 -11.71 -13.69 -30.88
C GLY A 181 -10.85 -12.71 -30.09
N GLY A 182 -11.41 -11.53 -29.78
CA GLY A 182 -10.77 -10.53 -28.93
C GLY A 182 -10.44 -11.09 -27.55
N THR A 183 -9.14 -11.29 -27.30
CA THR A 183 -8.56 -11.44 -25.96
C THR A 183 -8.04 -10.08 -25.55
N SER A 184 -8.80 -9.39 -24.69
CA SER A 184 -8.29 -8.23 -23.97
C SER A 184 -7.27 -8.73 -22.95
N ALA A 185 -5.99 -8.52 -23.28
CA ALA A 185 -4.88 -8.58 -22.35
C ALA A 185 -5.14 -7.60 -21.19
N GLY A 186 -5.64 -8.13 -20.07
CA GLY A 186 -5.59 -7.48 -18.77
C GLY A 186 -4.25 -7.87 -18.13
N SER A 187 -3.38 -6.89 -17.96
CA SER A 187 -2.05 -7.01 -17.36
C SER A 187 -2.09 -7.80 -16.04
N SER A 188 -1.49 -8.98 -16.03
CA SER A 188 -1.05 -9.63 -14.81
C SER A 188 0.13 -8.83 -14.25
N SER A 189 -0.15 -7.89 -13.35
CA SER A 189 0.88 -7.36 -12.47
C SER A 189 1.31 -8.49 -11.55
N SER A 190 2.37 -9.21 -11.92
CA SER A 190 3.05 -10.15 -11.04
C SER A 190 3.34 -9.42 -9.73
N LYS A 191 2.62 -9.78 -8.66
CA LYS A 191 2.83 -9.25 -7.32
C LYS A 191 4.23 -9.67 -6.89
N ARG A 192 5.18 -8.73 -6.92
CA ARG A 192 6.54 -8.96 -6.44
C ARG A 192 6.50 -9.15 -4.94
N THR A 193 7.19 -10.16 -4.42
CA THR A 193 7.32 -10.39 -2.98
C THR A 193 8.00 -9.18 -2.32
N ARG A 194 7.79 -8.97 -1.00
CA ARG A 194 8.43 -7.86 -0.25
C ARG A 194 9.95 -7.87 -0.42
N GLU A 195 10.55 -9.05 -0.42
CA GLU A 195 11.98 -9.24 -0.66
C GLU A 195 12.39 -8.76 -2.05
N GLN A 196 11.63 -9.11 -3.09
CA GLN A 196 11.89 -8.62 -4.46
C GLN A 196 11.68 -7.11 -4.59
N GLN A 197 10.75 -6.52 -3.82
CA GLN A 197 10.53 -5.07 -3.81
C GLN A 197 11.69 -4.34 -3.13
N ILE A 198 12.23 -4.88 -2.03
CA ILE A 198 13.39 -4.35 -1.32
C ILE A 198 14.66 -4.52 -2.17
N GLU A 199 14.85 -5.66 -2.82
CA GLU A 199 15.98 -5.90 -3.73
C GLU A 199 15.94 -4.91 -4.90
N LYS A 200 14.76 -4.74 -5.49
CA LYS A 200 14.58 -3.78 -6.58
C LYS A 200 14.77 -2.33 -6.12
N LEU A 201 14.33 -1.98 -4.91
CA LEU A 201 14.61 -0.67 -4.30
C LEU A 201 16.13 -0.45 -4.15
N HIS A 202 16.87 -1.46 -3.71
CA HIS A 202 18.33 -1.38 -3.61
C HIS A 202 19.00 -1.14 -4.97
N LEU A 203 18.55 -1.84 -6.02
CA LEU A 203 19.02 -1.61 -7.39
C LEU A 203 18.68 -0.20 -7.87
N ASP A 204 17.45 0.24 -7.63
CA ASP A 204 17.00 1.57 -8.04
C ASP A 204 17.80 2.68 -7.31
N LEU A 205 18.09 2.51 -6.01
CA LEU A 205 18.95 3.40 -5.23
C LEU A 205 20.40 3.42 -5.75
N GLN A 206 20.93 2.26 -6.18
CA GLN A 206 22.26 2.17 -6.78
C GLN A 206 22.32 2.98 -8.09
N VAL A 207 21.28 2.89 -8.94
CA VAL A 207 21.19 3.67 -10.19
C VAL A 207 21.22 5.18 -9.90
N VAL A 208 20.52 5.64 -8.85
CA VAL A 208 20.56 7.06 -8.45
C VAL A 208 21.98 7.46 -8.04
N MET A 209 22.68 6.64 -7.27
CA MET A 209 24.05 6.92 -6.84
C MET A 209 25.05 6.94 -8.01
N GLU A 210 24.89 6.04 -8.98
CA GLU A 210 25.66 6.04 -10.24
C GLU A 210 25.41 7.33 -11.03
N LYS A 211 24.16 7.77 -11.12
CA LYS A 211 23.79 9.03 -11.80
C LYS A 211 24.34 10.27 -11.10
N ILE A 212 24.39 10.29 -9.76
CA ILE A 212 25.05 11.36 -9.00
C ILE A 212 26.56 11.39 -9.27
N THR A 213 27.18 10.22 -9.40
CA THR A 213 28.62 10.13 -9.70
C THR A 213 28.90 10.61 -11.13
N GLN A 214 28.08 10.17 -12.09
CA GLN A 214 28.13 10.65 -13.48
C GLN A 214 27.97 12.17 -13.55
N PHE A 215 27.03 12.75 -12.79
CA PHE A 215 26.87 14.20 -12.70
C PHE A 215 28.16 14.89 -12.23
N ARG A 216 28.79 14.38 -11.16
CA ARG A 216 30.01 14.97 -10.61
C ARG A 216 31.18 14.90 -11.59
N ASP A 217 31.31 13.80 -12.34
CA ASP A 217 32.37 13.63 -13.33
C ASP A 217 32.19 14.58 -14.53
N ILE A 218 30.96 14.71 -15.04
CA ILE A 218 30.65 15.66 -16.12
C ILE A 218 30.84 17.11 -15.65
N TRP A 219 30.41 17.43 -14.41
CA TRP A 219 30.56 18.74 -13.81
C TRP A 219 32.03 19.13 -13.60
N THR A 220 32.86 18.21 -13.11
CA THR A 220 34.30 18.47 -12.88
C THR A 220 35.12 18.47 -14.15
N SER A 221 34.71 17.73 -15.19
CA SER A 221 35.35 17.77 -16.50
C SER A 221 35.08 19.06 -17.29
N GLY A 222 34.16 19.92 -16.81
CA GLY A 222 33.79 21.17 -17.48
C GLY A 222 33.00 20.97 -18.77
N THR A 223 32.48 19.77 -18.99
CA THR A 223 31.68 19.43 -20.18
C THR A 223 30.24 19.87 -19.95
N SER A 224 29.87 21.04 -20.47
CA SER A 224 28.49 21.53 -20.44
C SER A 224 27.77 21.16 -21.73
N GLY A 225 26.68 20.39 -21.66
CA GLY A 225 25.88 19.97 -22.83
C GLY A 225 24.57 19.28 -22.45
N GLU A 226 23.85 18.77 -23.44
CA GLU A 226 22.56 18.06 -23.27
C GLU A 226 22.67 16.90 -22.26
N GLU A 227 23.80 16.17 -22.25
CA GLU A 227 24.05 15.05 -21.34
C GLU A 227 24.06 15.47 -19.86
N LEU A 228 24.54 16.68 -19.54
CA LEU A 228 24.53 17.21 -18.18
C LEU A 228 23.10 17.57 -17.72
N GLU A 229 22.31 18.18 -18.61
CA GLU A 229 20.93 18.55 -18.30
C GLU A 229 20.05 17.31 -18.16
N ASP A 230 20.24 16.29 -18.99
CA ASP A 230 19.54 15.00 -18.89
C ASP A 230 19.78 14.32 -17.53
N VAL A 231 21.03 14.33 -17.07
CA VAL A 231 21.38 13.78 -15.75
C VAL A 231 20.77 14.65 -14.64
N LEU A 232 20.82 15.98 -14.77
CA LEU A 232 20.20 16.88 -13.79
C LEU A 232 18.67 16.70 -13.69
N ASP A 233 17.98 16.55 -14.82
CA ASP A 233 16.54 16.33 -14.85
C ASP A 233 16.17 14.97 -14.27
N PHE A 234 16.98 13.93 -14.48
CA PHE A 234 16.83 12.66 -13.80
C PHE A 234 16.96 12.81 -12.28
N LEU A 235 17.98 13.54 -11.80
CA LEU A 235 18.20 13.77 -10.37
C LEU A 235 17.06 14.60 -9.74
N ARG A 236 16.57 15.65 -10.42
CA ARG A 236 15.39 16.44 -9.99
C ARG A 236 14.15 15.57 -9.81
N GLN A 237 13.93 14.60 -10.72
CA GLN A 237 12.80 13.67 -10.64
C GLN A 237 12.95 12.64 -9.51
N CYS A 238 14.18 12.34 -9.07
CA CYS A 238 14.43 11.42 -7.96
C CYS A 238 14.14 12.05 -6.59
N GLN A 239 14.25 13.38 -6.46
CA GLN A 239 14.09 14.09 -5.19
C GLN A 239 12.72 13.87 -4.50
N PRO A 240 11.56 14.10 -5.14
CA PRO A 240 10.27 13.88 -4.48
C PRO A 240 10.07 12.42 -4.08
N ARG A 241 10.64 11.49 -4.84
CA ARG A 241 10.51 10.04 -4.61
C ARG A 241 11.41 9.56 -3.47
N MET A 242 12.59 10.16 -3.34
CA MET A 242 13.50 9.94 -2.20
C MET A 242 12.87 10.44 -0.90
N ASN A 243 12.21 11.60 -0.92
CA ASN A 243 11.49 12.12 0.25
C ASN A 243 10.38 11.16 0.71
N THR A 244 9.58 10.63 -0.22
CA THR A 244 8.56 9.62 0.12
C THR A 244 9.16 8.33 0.70
N LEU A 245 10.34 7.92 0.24
CA LEU A 245 11.05 6.75 0.80
C LEU A 245 11.56 7.01 2.22
N ILE A 246 12.09 8.22 2.47
CA ILE A 246 12.56 8.63 3.80
C ILE A 246 11.39 8.73 4.77
N GLU A 247 10.28 9.36 4.37
CA GLU A 247 9.04 9.40 5.15
C GLU A 247 8.55 7.97 5.45
N GLY A 248 8.56 7.09 4.44
CA GLY A 248 8.23 5.68 4.61
C GLY A 248 9.14 4.98 5.62
N GLY A 249 10.45 5.23 5.60
CA GLY A 249 11.37 4.65 6.56
C GLY A 249 11.23 5.19 7.98
N ILE A 250 10.96 6.49 8.14
CA ILE A 250 10.63 7.08 9.45
C ILE A 250 9.35 6.43 10.03
N MET A 251 8.42 6.04 9.17
CA MET A 251 7.21 5.32 9.54
C MET A 251 7.41 3.80 9.76
N GLY A 252 8.64 3.29 9.68
CA GLY A 252 8.96 1.86 9.90
C GLY A 252 8.80 0.96 8.66
N LYS A 253 8.43 1.52 7.50
CA LYS A 253 8.06 0.73 6.31
C LYS A 253 9.24 0.04 5.61
N ILE A 254 10.47 0.53 5.82
CA ILE A 254 11.73 -0.03 5.33
C ILE A 254 12.69 -0.25 6.50
N ASP A 255 13.63 -1.19 6.38
CA ASP A 255 14.60 -1.49 7.43
C ASP A 255 15.59 -0.34 7.63
N GLU A 256 16.15 -0.25 8.84
CA GLU A 256 17.05 0.83 9.27
C GLU A 256 18.25 1.01 8.33
N LYS A 257 18.82 -0.10 7.82
CA LYS A 257 19.95 -0.06 6.87
C LYS A 257 19.55 0.52 5.52
N THR A 258 18.34 0.25 5.05
CA THR A 258 17.82 0.84 3.80
C THR A 258 17.51 2.31 3.99
N LEU A 259 16.93 2.71 5.13
CA LEU A 259 16.70 4.12 5.45
C LEU A 259 18.01 4.92 5.51
N GLU A 260 19.05 4.37 6.15
CA GLU A 260 20.38 4.99 6.20
C GLU A 260 20.95 5.24 4.79
N LYS A 261 20.80 4.26 3.88
CA LYS A 261 21.18 4.43 2.47
C LYS A 261 20.35 5.51 1.78
N CYS A 262 19.03 5.54 1.99
CA CYS A 262 18.16 6.57 1.42
C CYS A 262 18.57 7.98 1.87
N LEU A 263 18.86 8.16 3.16
CA LEU A 263 19.32 9.44 3.71
C LEU A 263 20.67 9.85 3.11
N THR A 264 21.63 8.92 3.04
CA THR A 264 22.95 9.17 2.44
C THR A 264 22.83 9.59 0.97
N ILE A 265 22.01 8.88 0.18
CA ILE A 265 21.79 9.19 -1.23
C ILE A 265 21.05 10.52 -1.37
N ASN A 266 20.09 10.82 -0.51
CA ASN A 266 19.38 12.10 -0.52
C ASN A 266 20.31 13.28 -0.23
N ASP A 267 21.23 13.15 0.73
CA ASP A 267 22.23 14.17 1.02
C ASP A 267 23.14 14.43 -0.19
N HIS A 268 23.58 13.37 -0.86
CA HIS A 268 24.35 13.46 -2.10
C HIS A 268 23.56 14.07 -3.25
N LEU A 269 22.28 13.73 -3.37
CA LEU A 269 21.37 14.23 -4.38
C LEU A 269 21.14 15.73 -4.22
N ILE A 270 20.82 16.17 -3.00
CA ILE A 270 20.61 17.58 -2.66
C ILE A 270 21.87 18.37 -2.96
N LYS A 271 23.04 17.88 -2.52
CA LYS A 271 24.32 18.53 -2.76
C LYS A 271 24.64 18.69 -4.26
N ALA A 272 24.41 17.65 -5.06
CA ALA A 272 24.59 17.70 -6.52
C ALA A 272 23.67 18.74 -7.17
N LEU A 273 22.40 18.81 -6.74
CA LEU A 273 21.44 19.78 -7.26
C LEU A 273 21.77 21.22 -6.82
N GLU A 274 22.29 21.42 -5.62
CA GLU A 274 22.75 22.73 -5.13
C GLU A 274 23.99 23.23 -5.87
N GLU A 275 24.95 22.34 -6.13
CA GLU A 275 26.17 22.66 -6.90
C GLU A 275 25.85 23.07 -8.35
N SER A 276 24.74 22.58 -8.91
CA SER A 276 24.27 22.91 -10.26
C SER A 276 23.52 24.26 -10.37
N ARG A 277 23.10 24.85 -9.25
CA ARG A 277 22.41 26.15 -9.28
C ARG A 277 23.40 27.23 -9.72
N PRO A 278 23.11 28.00 -10.77
CA PRO A 278 23.97 29.12 -11.15
C PRO A 278 24.04 30.10 -9.99
N SER A 279 25.25 30.39 -9.52
CA SER A 279 25.53 31.39 -8.50
C SER A 279 24.87 32.70 -8.90
N SER A 280 23.74 33.05 -8.28
CA SER A 280 23.18 34.40 -8.34
C SER A 280 24.06 35.32 -7.50
N SER A 281 25.25 35.65 -8.00
CA SER A 281 26.12 36.69 -7.46
C SER A 281 27.14 37.16 -8.50
N SER A 282 26.69 37.94 -9.48
CA SER A 282 27.53 38.92 -10.21
C SER A 282 26.65 39.89 -11.01
N GLN A 283 25.94 40.79 -10.32
CA GLN A 283 25.64 42.17 -10.76
C GLN A 283 24.79 42.88 -9.70
N ASN A 284 25.45 43.63 -8.82
CA ASN A 284 25.03 44.93 -8.27
C ASN A 284 26.04 45.33 -7.18
N ALA A 285 27.31 45.44 -7.57
CA ALA A 285 28.22 46.41 -6.97
C ALA A 285 28.21 47.62 -7.92
N ASP A 286 28.04 48.80 -7.34
CA ASP A 286 27.95 50.14 -7.96
C ASP A 286 26.59 50.59 -8.49
N LEU A 287 25.77 51.16 -7.59
CA LEU A 287 25.20 52.49 -7.82
C LEU A 287 24.86 53.20 -6.49
N MET A 288 25.76 54.12 -6.13
CA MET A 288 25.56 55.40 -5.43
C MET A 288 25.33 55.43 -3.90
N SER A 289 26.44 55.73 -3.23
CA SER A 289 26.56 56.70 -2.11
C SER A 289 25.56 57.86 -2.20
N PHE A 290 24.85 58.19 -1.10
CA PHE A 290 24.99 59.48 -0.39
C PHE A 290 24.09 59.54 0.89
N ASP A 291 24.75 59.75 2.03
CA ASP A 291 24.37 60.57 3.20
C ASP A 291 22.99 60.47 3.90
N SER A 292 23.04 60.22 5.21
CA SER A 292 22.07 60.75 6.19
C SER A 292 22.58 62.10 6.72
N PRO A 293 21.84 63.01 7.42
CA PRO A 293 20.48 62.99 8.05
C PRO A 293 19.74 64.38 7.79
N PRO A 294 18.76 64.95 8.57
CA PRO A 294 18.13 64.57 9.86
C PRO A 294 16.60 64.77 10.04
N ARG A 295 16.14 64.19 11.16
CA ARG A 295 14.94 64.40 12.00
C ARG A 295 14.14 65.72 11.77
N ALA A 296 12.84 65.59 11.49
CA ALA A 296 11.84 66.65 11.73
C ALA A 296 10.51 66.07 12.22
N SER A 297 10.05 66.60 13.35
CA SER A 297 8.84 66.28 14.10
C SER A 297 7.55 66.54 13.32
N ARG A 298 6.51 65.71 13.52
CA ARG A 298 5.11 66.16 13.49
C ARG A 298 4.24 65.28 14.41
N LYS A 299 3.77 65.91 15.49
CA LYS A 299 2.56 65.53 16.24
C LYS A 299 1.35 65.94 15.39
N SER A 300 0.36 65.05 15.24
CA SER A 300 -1.07 65.27 15.52
C SER A 300 -1.93 64.20 14.83
N ASP A 301 -3.03 63.85 15.50
CA ASP A 301 -4.24 63.23 14.94
C ASP A 301 -4.29 61.69 14.82
N LEU A 302 -4.29 61.03 15.98
CA LEU A 302 -5.00 59.77 16.17
C LEU A 302 -6.15 59.98 17.16
N SER A 303 -7.30 60.40 16.64
CA SER A 303 -8.60 60.31 17.30
C SER A 303 -9.65 60.07 16.23
N ASN A 304 -9.98 58.80 15.98
CA ASN A 304 -11.35 58.36 15.68
C ASN A 304 -11.37 56.87 15.35
N GLY A 305 -12.24 56.12 16.03
CA GLY A 305 -12.81 54.89 15.49
C GLY A 305 -12.48 53.58 16.20
N MET A 306 -12.37 53.57 17.53
CA MET A 306 -12.51 52.34 18.30
C MET A 306 -13.94 52.25 18.83
N ASP A 307 -14.88 51.69 18.04
CA ASP A 307 -16.22 51.28 18.51
C ASP A 307 -16.99 50.49 17.45
N ARG A 308 -16.47 49.36 16.97
CA ARG A 308 -17.24 48.21 16.41
C ARG A 308 -16.32 47.00 16.57
N LEU A 309 -16.56 46.05 17.48
CA LEU A 309 -17.54 44.98 17.30
C LEU A 309 -17.87 44.39 18.69
N ASN A 310 -19.14 44.51 19.06
CA ASN A 310 -19.76 43.97 20.26
C ASN A 310 -19.94 42.45 20.11
N LEU A 311 -19.43 41.70 21.09
CA LEU A 311 -19.70 40.28 21.31
C LEU A 311 -21.09 40.14 21.93
N GLN A 312 -22.05 39.56 21.20
CA GLN A 312 -23.32 39.13 21.77
C GLN A 312 -23.14 37.73 22.34
N GLU A 313 -22.88 37.67 23.63
CA GLU A 313 -22.76 36.44 24.42
C GLU A 313 -24.14 35.87 24.73
N SER A 314 -24.28 34.56 24.46
CA SER A 314 -25.49 33.77 24.58
C SER A 314 -25.83 33.52 26.05
N ASN A 315 -26.90 34.16 26.52
CA ASN A 315 -27.48 33.92 27.83
C ASN A 315 -28.48 32.76 27.76
N ARG A 316 -28.16 31.58 28.32
CA ARG A 316 -29.14 30.57 28.78
C ARG A 316 -28.49 29.42 29.55
N SER A 317 -28.47 29.56 30.87
CA SER A 317 -28.57 28.43 31.79
C SER A 317 -29.06 28.96 33.13
N ASN A 318 -30.27 28.58 33.53
CA ASN A 318 -30.56 28.38 34.94
C ASN A 318 -31.55 27.22 35.08
N SER A 319 -31.13 26.26 35.90
CA SER A 319 -31.83 25.06 36.36
C SER A 319 -32.75 25.37 37.56
N GLU A 320 -33.43 24.33 38.03
CA GLU A 320 -34.38 24.23 39.17
C GLU A 320 -35.83 24.50 38.75
N ASP A 321 -36.85 23.70 39.08
CA ASP A 321 -36.99 22.51 39.92
C ASP A 321 -38.40 21.92 39.65
N GLY A 322 -38.66 20.67 40.05
CA GLY A 322 -40.02 20.27 40.46
C GLY A 322 -40.84 19.31 39.58
N ASP A 323 -40.66 18.01 39.87
CA ASP A 323 -41.68 17.10 40.44
C ASP A 323 -42.90 16.57 39.62
N THR A 324 -43.16 15.27 39.85
CA THR A 324 -44.42 14.49 39.74
C THR A 324 -45.10 14.28 38.36
N VAL A 325 -45.88 13.23 38.04
CA VAL A 325 -46.32 11.89 38.52
C VAL A 325 -47.19 11.32 37.37
N SER A 326 -47.32 9.99 37.28
CA SER A 326 -48.38 9.12 36.66
C SER A 326 -49.32 9.70 35.57
N VAL A 327 -49.63 8.96 34.50
CA VAL A 327 -50.41 7.70 34.42
C VAL A 327 -50.12 7.03 33.07
#